data_AF-A0A1F9B689-F1
#
_entry.id   AF-A0A1F9B689-F1
#
_cell.length_a   1.000
_cell.length_b   1.000
_cell.length_c   1.000
_cell.angle_alpha   90.00
_cell.angle_beta   90.00
_cell.angle_gamma   90.00
#
_symmetry.space_group_name_H-M   'P 1'
#
loop_
_entity.id
_entity.type
_entity.pdbx_description
1 polymer ?
#
loop_
_entity_poly.entity_id
_entity_poly.type
_entity_poly.pdbx_seq_one_letter_code
_entity_poly.pdbx_strand_id
1 'polypeptide(L)'
;MCLLNPKLGPRGELFTWRQKFSSLTGIWGMLALFVIVIGGLYMGVFAPSEAGAIGAFGALVVSLLRRRLTFRLFISALIESAKLGIAIMTVLIGAMIFTVFVTASGFPSMFGGWITGLPLPPYAILITILLIYIPLGMAMDALPMILLTMSTVFPVIVNLGFDPVWFGVLVVLMSELALITPPVGLNVYVTQATTGVPLDEVFRGNFPFMLVMIAAVAILIAFPQISLFLPNLM
;
A
#
# COMPACT_ATOMS: atom_id res chain seq x y z
N MET A 1 15.76 18.01 -0.85
CA MET A 1 17.03 17.23 -0.90
C MET A 1 18.00 17.75 -1.94
N CYS A 2 17.63 17.90 -3.21
CA CYS A 2 18.52 18.47 -4.25
C CYS A 2 18.91 19.95 -4.02
N LEU A 3 18.20 20.67 -3.15
CA LEU A 3 18.56 22.03 -2.70
C LEU A 3 19.65 22.04 -1.60
N LEU A 4 19.79 20.96 -0.82
CA LEU A 4 20.74 20.86 0.30
C LEU A 4 22.04 20.14 -0.09
N ASN A 5 21.97 19.19 -1.02
CA ASN A 5 23.14 18.57 -1.64
C ASN A 5 22.91 18.42 -3.16
N PRO A 6 23.45 19.34 -3.98
CA PRO A 6 23.29 19.33 -5.44
C PRO A 6 23.85 18.06 -6.13
N LYS A 7 24.73 17.30 -5.47
CA LYS A 7 25.28 16.05 -6.01
C LYS A 7 24.29 14.88 -5.97
N LEU A 8 23.22 14.97 -5.17
CA LEU A 8 22.16 13.95 -5.10
C LEU A 8 21.19 14.02 -6.28
N GLY A 9 21.21 15.11 -7.05
CA GLY A 9 20.44 15.30 -8.26
C GLY A 9 21.25 16.12 -9.26
N PRO A 10 22.27 15.53 -9.92
CA PRO A 10 23.01 16.23 -10.97
C PRO A 10 22.00 16.74 -12.01
N ARG A 11 22.25 17.94 -12.56
CA ARG A 11 21.39 18.52 -13.60
C ARG A 11 21.28 17.52 -14.75
N GLY A 12 20.09 16.94 -14.91
CA GLY A 12 19.78 16.08 -16.04
C GLY A 12 20.00 16.86 -17.35
N GLU A 13 20.37 16.13 -18.41
CA GLU A 13 20.57 16.72 -19.72
C GLU A 13 19.32 17.51 -20.15
N LEU A 14 19.52 18.68 -20.77
CA LEU A 14 18.43 19.53 -21.23
C LEU A 14 17.78 18.89 -22.45
N PHE A 15 16.65 18.21 -22.24
CA PHE A 15 15.86 17.62 -23.33
C PHE A 15 14.93 18.67 -23.96
N THR A 16 14.91 18.71 -25.30
CA THR A 16 13.92 19.51 -26.05
C THR A 16 12.50 18.93 -25.86
N TRP A 17 11.46 19.76 -25.97
CA TRP A 17 10.05 19.31 -25.88
C TRP A 17 9.73 18.14 -26.82
N ARG A 18 10.38 18.09 -27.98
CA ARG A 18 10.27 16.99 -28.95
C ARG A 18 10.87 15.68 -28.43
N GLN A 19 12.00 15.74 -27.71
CA GLN A 19 12.62 14.58 -27.06
C GLN A 19 11.80 14.09 -25.84
N LYS A 20 11.16 15.01 -25.09
CA LYS A 20 10.25 14.65 -23.98
C LYS A 20 9.00 13.90 -24.48
N PHE A 21 8.36 14.37 -25.55
CA PHE A 21 7.24 13.65 -26.16
C PHE A 21 7.69 12.34 -26.83
N SER A 22 8.88 12.32 -27.42
CA SER A 22 9.46 11.09 -28.00
C SER A 22 9.86 10.04 -26.95
N SER A 23 10.06 10.40 -25.68
CA SER A 23 10.34 9.42 -24.62
C SER A 23 9.04 8.86 -24.02
N LEU A 24 7.94 9.62 -24.05
CA LEU A 24 6.60 9.16 -23.68
C LEU A 24 6.05 8.07 -24.63
N THR A 25 6.48 8.03 -25.89
CA THR A 25 6.12 6.95 -26.83
C THR A 25 6.69 5.59 -26.41
N GLY A 26 7.65 5.53 -25.48
CA GLY A 26 8.12 4.27 -24.88
C GLY A 26 7.17 3.68 -23.83
N ILE A 27 6.30 4.50 -23.22
CA ILE A 27 5.52 4.17 -22.02
C ILE A 27 4.00 4.13 -22.29
N TRP A 28 3.56 4.47 -23.51
CA TRP A 28 2.14 4.55 -23.90
C TRP A 28 1.29 3.34 -23.46
N GLY A 29 1.83 2.12 -23.54
CA GLY A 29 1.11 0.91 -23.16
C GLY A 29 0.81 0.83 -21.66
N MET A 30 1.73 1.29 -20.81
CA MET A 30 1.51 1.35 -19.36
C MET A 30 0.53 2.46 -18.99
N LEU A 31 0.63 3.62 -19.64
CA LEU A 31 -0.32 4.72 -19.45
C LEU A 31 -1.74 4.35 -19.89
N ALA A 32 -1.87 3.67 -21.04
CA ALA A 32 -3.16 3.18 -21.51
C ALA A 32 -3.78 2.18 -20.54
N LEU A 33 -2.99 1.23 -20.02
CA LEU A 33 -3.47 0.29 -19.01
C LEU A 33 -3.91 0.97 -17.73
N PHE A 34 -3.12 1.95 -17.25
CA PHE A 34 -3.47 2.73 -16.08
C PHE A 34 -4.82 3.45 -16.27
N VAL A 35 -5.01 4.14 -17.39
CA VAL A 35 -6.26 4.86 -17.68
C VAL A 35 -7.45 3.90 -17.79
N ILE A 36 -7.29 2.74 -18.43
CA ILE A 36 -8.36 1.75 -18.56
C ILE A 36 -8.76 1.18 -17.20
N VAL A 37 -7.77 0.76 -16.40
CA VAL A 37 -8.02 0.10 -15.11
C VAL A 37 -8.57 1.11 -14.10
N ILE A 38 -7.89 2.25 -13.92
CA ILE A 38 -8.29 3.27 -12.94
C ILE A 38 -9.56 3.99 -13.40
N GLY A 39 -9.66 4.35 -14.68
CA GLY A 39 -10.85 4.97 -15.23
C GLY A 39 -12.06 4.04 -15.18
N GLY A 40 -11.89 2.76 -15.50
CA GLY A 40 -12.96 1.76 -15.41
C GLY A 40 -13.43 1.52 -13.97
N LEU A 41 -12.51 1.54 -13.01
CA LEU A 41 -12.83 1.41 -11.58
C LEU A 41 -13.60 2.63 -11.07
N TYR A 42 -13.16 3.86 -11.36
CA TYR A 42 -13.84 5.07 -10.92
C TYR A 42 -15.19 5.31 -11.61
N MET A 43 -15.34 4.90 -12.87
CA MET A 43 -16.62 4.96 -13.57
C MET A 43 -17.58 3.83 -13.14
N GLY A 44 -17.16 2.94 -12.23
CA GLY A 44 -17.97 1.81 -11.75
C GLY A 44 -18.24 0.73 -12.80
N VAL A 45 -17.48 0.72 -13.89
CA VAL A 45 -17.65 -0.25 -14.99
C VAL A 45 -17.14 -1.63 -14.57
N PHE A 46 -16.11 -1.68 -13.72
CA PHE A 46 -15.48 -2.93 -13.27
C PHE A 46 -15.27 -2.94 -11.76
N ALA A 47 -15.50 -4.09 -11.12
CA ALA A 47 -15.06 -4.34 -9.75
C ALA A 47 -13.52 -4.43 -9.66
N PRO A 48 -12.89 -4.26 -8.47
CA PRO A 48 -11.43 -4.34 -8.34
C PRO A 48 -10.81 -5.63 -8.87
N SER A 49 -11.49 -6.78 -8.70
CA SER A 49 -11.07 -8.07 -9.24
C SER A 49 -11.15 -8.11 -10.77
N GLU A 50 -12.20 -7.56 -11.36
CA GLU A 50 -12.40 -7.45 -12.81
C GLU A 50 -11.39 -6.48 -13.43
N ALA A 51 -11.12 -5.36 -12.77
CA ALA A 51 -10.10 -4.39 -13.16
C ALA A 51 -8.70 -5.04 -13.21
N GLY A 52 -8.41 -5.94 -12.26
CA GLY A 52 -7.21 -6.78 -12.28
C GLY A 52 -7.14 -7.71 -13.50
N ALA A 53 -8.24 -8.38 -13.85
CA ALA A 53 -8.32 -9.24 -15.03
C ALA A 53 -8.11 -8.45 -16.33
N ILE A 54 -8.71 -7.27 -16.44
CA ILE A 54 -8.55 -6.37 -17.58
C ILE A 54 -7.12 -5.84 -17.66
N GLY A 55 -6.52 -5.48 -16.53
CA GLY A 55 -5.12 -5.07 -16.45
C GLY A 55 -4.17 -6.18 -16.93
N ALA A 56 -4.40 -7.42 -16.50
CA ALA A 56 -3.61 -8.58 -16.92
C ALA A 56 -3.78 -8.90 -18.42
N PHE A 57 -5.02 -8.89 -18.92
CA PHE A 57 -5.29 -9.08 -20.34
C PHE A 57 -4.66 -7.97 -21.19
N GLY A 58 -4.79 -6.72 -20.76
CA GLY A 58 -4.20 -5.60 -21.45
C GLY A 58 -2.67 -5.61 -21.41
N ALA A 59 -2.05 -6.05 -20.31
CA ALA A 59 -0.60 -6.27 -20.22
C ALA A 59 -0.14 -7.36 -21.20
N LEU A 60 -0.92 -8.44 -21.35
CA LEU A 60 -0.66 -9.49 -22.34
C LEU A 60 -0.71 -8.93 -23.78
N VAL A 61 -1.74 -8.15 -24.11
CA VAL A 61 -1.88 -7.49 -25.42
C VAL A 61 -0.70 -6.56 -25.70
N VAL A 62 -0.33 -5.71 -24.74
CA VAL A 62 0.83 -4.80 -24.89
C VAL A 62 2.13 -5.58 -25.08
N SER A 63 2.32 -6.69 -24.36
CA SER A 63 3.50 -7.54 -24.48
C SER A 63 3.59 -8.24 -25.85
N LEU A 64 2.45 -8.71 -26.37
CA LEU A 64 2.32 -9.25 -27.73
C LEU A 64 2.64 -8.22 -28.81
N LEU A 65 2.08 -7.01 -28.70
CA LEU A 65 2.34 -5.91 -29.63
C LEU A 65 3.81 -5.50 -29.65
N ARG A 66 4.49 -5.57 -28.50
CA ARG A 66 5.94 -5.29 -28.40
C ARG A 66 6.83 -6.43 -28.87
N ARG A 67 6.26 -7.60 -29.21
CA ARG A 67 6.98 -8.82 -29.65
C ARG A 67 8.08 -9.27 -28.66
N ARG A 68 7.90 -9.01 -27.37
CA ARG A 68 8.85 -9.41 -26.30
C ARG A 68 8.43 -10.66 -25.54
N LEU A 69 7.26 -11.22 -25.85
CA LEU A 69 6.72 -12.38 -25.17
C LEU A 69 7.35 -13.67 -25.74
N THR A 70 8.03 -14.44 -24.87
CA THR A 70 8.41 -15.83 -25.18
C THR A 70 7.54 -16.78 -24.34
N PHE A 71 7.33 -18.01 -24.81
CA PHE A 71 6.52 -19.00 -24.09
C PHE A 71 7.07 -19.25 -22.67
N ARG A 72 8.40 -19.27 -22.53
CA ARG A 72 9.07 -19.40 -21.23
C ARG A 72 8.73 -18.22 -20.30
N LEU A 73 8.80 -16.98 -20.80
CA LEU A 73 8.47 -15.79 -20.01
C LEU A 73 6.99 -15.78 -19.59
N PHE A 74 6.10 -16.20 -20.50
CA PHE A 74 4.67 -16.29 -20.24
C PHE A 74 4.36 -17.29 -19.12
N ILE A 75 4.92 -18.50 -19.19
CA ILE A 75 4.75 -19.52 -18.14
C ILE A 75 5.39 -19.07 -16.82
N SER A 76 6.58 -18.47 -16.86
CA SER A 76 7.23 -17.92 -15.66
C SER A 76 6.36 -16.85 -14.98
N ALA A 77 5.77 -15.92 -15.74
CA ALA A 77 4.89 -14.88 -15.21
C ALA A 77 3.60 -15.46 -14.59
N LEU A 78 3.01 -16.49 -15.21
CA LEU A 78 1.84 -17.19 -14.65
C LEU A 78 2.19 -17.89 -13.32
N ILE A 79 3.33 -18.57 -13.26
CA ILE A 79 3.77 -19.26 -12.04
C ILE A 79 4.05 -18.27 -10.92
N GLU A 80 4.74 -17.16 -11.20
CA GLU A 80 4.97 -16.11 -10.18
C GLU A 80 3.65 -15.49 -9.69
N SER A 81 2.74 -15.16 -10.61
CA SER A 81 1.43 -14.62 -10.27
C SER A 81 0.63 -15.59 -9.40
N ALA A 82 0.65 -16.89 -9.74
CA ALA A 82 -0.03 -17.93 -8.97
C ALA A 82 0.59 -18.10 -7.58
N LYS A 83 1.92 -18.06 -7.44
CA LYS A 83 2.60 -18.14 -6.14
C LYS A 83 2.20 -16.99 -5.22
N LEU A 84 2.20 -15.76 -5.74
CA LEU A 84 1.74 -14.57 -5.00
C LEU A 84 0.27 -14.71 -4.60
N GLY A 85 -0.59 -15.14 -5.53
CA GLY A 85 -2.00 -15.38 -5.25
C GLY A 85 -2.23 -16.43 -4.16
N ILE A 86 -1.52 -17.56 -4.21
CA ILE A 86 -1.60 -18.62 -3.19
C ILE A 86 -1.16 -18.09 -1.83
N ALA A 87 -0.05 -17.37 -1.75
CA ALA A 87 0.43 -16.79 -0.49
C ALA A 87 -0.62 -15.88 0.16
N ILE A 88 -1.23 -14.98 -0.63
CA ILE A 88 -2.28 -14.07 -0.16
C ILE A 88 -3.53 -14.86 0.28
N MET A 89 -3.95 -15.86 -0.50
CA MET A 89 -5.13 -16.68 -0.17
C MET A 89 -4.92 -17.52 1.09
N THR A 90 -3.74 -18.10 1.29
CA THR A 90 -3.41 -18.84 2.52
C THR A 90 -3.50 -17.94 3.75
N VAL A 91 -2.99 -16.72 3.65
CA VAL A 91 -3.10 -15.74 4.72
C VAL A 91 -4.56 -15.33 4.96
N LEU A 92 -5.35 -15.10 3.90
CA LEU A 92 -6.78 -14.78 4.03
C LEU A 92 -7.54 -15.87 4.78
N ILE A 93 -7.28 -17.14 4.46
CA ILE A 93 -7.89 -18.28 5.16
C ILE A 93 -7.50 -18.26 6.65
N GLY A 94 -6.22 -18.09 6.96
CA GLY A 94 -5.73 -17.98 8.33
C GLY A 94 -6.34 -16.80 9.09
N ALA A 95 -6.45 -15.64 8.44
CA ALA A 95 -7.05 -14.44 9.01
C ALA A 95 -8.55 -14.60 9.25
N MET A 96 -9.28 -15.29 8.37
CA MET A 96 -10.70 -15.60 8.57
C MET A 96 -10.91 -16.53 9.77
N ILE A 97 -10.13 -17.60 9.88
CA ILE A 97 -10.17 -18.51 11.03
C ILE A 97 -9.83 -17.76 12.31
N PHE A 98 -8.80 -16.93 12.29
CA PHE A 98 -8.40 -16.08 13.42
C PHE A 98 -9.50 -15.08 13.80
N THR A 99 -10.15 -14.45 12.83
CA THR A 99 -11.27 -13.52 13.06
C THR A 99 -12.42 -14.22 13.78
N VAL A 100 -12.80 -15.42 13.35
CA VAL A 100 -13.86 -16.21 14.00
C VAL A 100 -13.43 -16.58 15.42
N PHE A 101 -12.19 -17.02 15.63
CA PHE A 101 -11.66 -17.34 16.96
C PHE A 101 -11.66 -16.13 17.91
N VAL A 102 -11.14 -14.99 17.45
CA VAL A 102 -11.08 -13.74 18.22
C VAL A 102 -12.50 -13.27 18.57
N THR A 103 -13.42 -13.29 17.60
CA THR A 103 -14.82 -12.91 17.83
C THR A 103 -15.51 -13.84 18.81
N ALA A 104 -15.33 -15.17 18.65
CA ALA A 104 -15.92 -16.17 19.53
C ALA A 104 -15.38 -16.11 20.96
N SER A 105 -14.11 -15.72 21.13
CA SER A 105 -13.50 -15.54 22.46
C SER A 105 -14.02 -14.32 23.22
N GLY A 106 -14.83 -13.46 22.58
CA GLY A 106 -15.28 -12.20 23.17
C GLY A 106 -14.14 -11.17 23.34
N PHE A 107 -12.99 -11.40 22.71
CA PHE A 107 -11.85 -10.52 22.85
C PHE A 107 -12.14 -9.08 22.37
N PRO A 108 -12.80 -8.83 21.22
CA PRO A 108 -13.08 -7.46 20.77
C PRO A 108 -13.95 -6.67 21.76
N SER A 109 -14.94 -7.30 22.39
CA SER A 109 -15.82 -6.64 23.36
C SER A 109 -15.10 -6.38 24.68
N MET A 110 -14.31 -7.33 25.19
CA MET A 110 -13.48 -7.15 26.39
C MET A 110 -12.41 -6.08 26.18
N PHE A 111 -11.70 -6.12 25.06
CA PHE A 111 -10.65 -5.17 24.70
C PHE A 111 -11.22 -3.78 24.44
N GLY A 112 -12.35 -3.69 23.74
CA GLY A 112 -13.10 -2.45 23.57
C GLY A 112 -13.52 -1.83 24.90
N GLY A 113 -14.06 -2.63 25.83
CA GLY A 113 -14.42 -2.18 27.18
C GLY A 113 -13.24 -1.73 28.03
N TRP A 114 -12.09 -2.40 27.90
CA TRP A 114 -10.86 -1.99 28.57
C TRP A 114 -10.35 -0.64 28.02
N ILE A 115 -10.39 -0.46 26.70
CA ILE A 115 -9.97 0.78 26.04
C ILE A 115 -10.90 1.95 26.37
N THR A 116 -12.21 1.74 26.35
CA THR A 116 -13.18 2.81 26.68
C THR A 116 -13.21 3.11 28.19
N GLY A 117 -12.73 2.20 29.03
CA GLY A 117 -12.51 2.41 30.46
C GLY A 117 -11.24 3.20 30.79
N LEU A 118 -10.32 3.38 29.83
CA LEU A 118 -9.15 4.23 30.04
C LEU A 118 -9.58 5.71 30.00
N PRO A 119 -9.12 6.55 30.94
CA PRO A 119 -9.36 7.99 30.93
C PRO A 119 -8.48 8.70 29.89
N LEU A 120 -8.44 8.17 28.67
CA LEU A 120 -7.65 8.68 27.56
C LEU A 120 -8.56 9.28 26.48
N PRO A 121 -8.14 10.38 25.83
CA PRO A 121 -8.89 10.92 24.71
C PRO A 121 -8.87 9.94 23.52
N PRO A 122 -9.95 9.83 22.73
CA PRO A 122 -10.05 8.89 21.60
C PRO A 122 -8.89 8.99 20.59
N TYR A 123 -8.39 10.21 20.35
CA TYR A 123 -7.23 10.43 19.48
C TYR A 123 -5.92 9.87 20.03
N ALA A 124 -5.72 9.82 21.35
CA ALA A 124 -4.55 9.19 21.94
C ALA A 124 -4.57 7.67 21.75
N ILE A 125 -5.76 7.06 21.84
CA ILE A 125 -5.96 5.63 21.55
C ILE A 125 -5.67 5.35 20.07
N LEU A 126 -6.19 6.18 19.16
CA LEU A 126 -5.92 6.07 17.73
C LEU A 126 -4.42 6.15 17.43
N ILE A 127 -3.71 7.15 17.96
CA ILE A 127 -2.27 7.30 17.75
C ILE A 127 -1.52 6.07 18.27
N THR A 128 -1.90 5.56 19.44
CA THR A 128 -1.31 4.34 20.01
C THR A 128 -1.51 3.14 19.09
N ILE A 129 -2.72 2.97 18.56
CA ILE A 129 -3.03 1.93 17.58
C ILE A 129 -2.13 2.09 16.35
N LEU A 130 -2.07 3.27 15.74
CA LEU A 130 -1.24 3.51 14.54
C LEU A 130 0.24 3.26 14.81
N LEU A 131 0.76 3.62 15.98
CA LEU A 131 2.14 3.34 16.37
C LEU A 131 2.43 1.83 16.47
N ILE A 132 1.45 1.01 16.87
CA ILE A 132 1.59 -0.45 16.91
C ILE A 132 1.68 -1.06 15.49
N TYR A 133 1.11 -0.41 14.46
CA TYR A 133 1.24 -0.89 13.08
C TYR A 133 2.67 -0.82 12.56
N ILE A 134 3.50 0.10 13.06
CA ILE A 134 4.89 0.24 12.63
C ILE A 134 5.70 -1.03 12.93
N PRO A 135 5.85 -1.49 14.19
CA PRO A 135 6.61 -2.71 14.49
C PRO A 135 5.95 -3.96 13.90
N LEU A 136 4.62 -4.01 13.81
CA LEU A 136 3.93 -5.15 13.20
C LEU A 136 4.23 -5.27 11.70
N GLY A 137 4.21 -4.13 10.99
CA GLY A 137 4.45 -4.08 9.56
C GLY A 137 5.91 -4.10 9.14
N MET A 138 6.84 -3.90 10.08
CA MET A 138 8.23 -4.25 9.82
C MET A 138 8.35 -5.75 9.53
N ALA A 139 7.64 -6.61 10.26
CA ALA A 139 7.77 -8.07 10.16
C ALA A 139 6.82 -8.71 9.13
N MET A 140 5.69 -8.07 8.83
CA MET A 140 4.60 -8.64 8.03
C MET A 140 4.34 -7.82 6.77
N ASP A 141 3.98 -8.50 5.69
CA ASP A 141 3.51 -7.83 4.47
C ASP A 141 2.17 -7.08 4.72
N ALA A 142 1.88 -6.07 3.90
CA ALA A 142 0.77 -5.14 4.10
C ALA A 142 -0.59 -5.84 4.16
N LEU A 143 -0.89 -6.72 3.20
CA LEU A 143 -2.17 -7.43 3.14
C LEU A 143 -2.41 -8.33 4.38
N PRO A 144 -1.49 -9.24 4.77
CA PRO A 144 -1.62 -10.01 6.01
C PRO A 144 -1.85 -9.17 7.24
N MET A 145 -1.09 -8.08 7.38
CA MET A 145 -1.20 -7.18 8.53
C MET A 145 -2.59 -6.57 8.61
N ILE A 146 -3.07 -5.96 7.53
CA ILE A 146 -4.38 -5.29 7.48
C ILE A 146 -5.49 -6.29 7.83
N LEU A 147 -5.48 -7.47 7.24
CA LEU A 147 -6.51 -8.48 7.47
C LEU A 147 -6.58 -8.92 8.93
N LEU A 148 -5.41 -9.15 9.56
CA LEU A 148 -5.33 -9.57 10.95
C LEU A 148 -5.75 -8.45 11.90
N THR A 149 -5.20 -7.24 11.72
CA THR A 149 -5.48 -6.13 12.62
C THR A 149 -6.89 -5.61 12.48
N MET A 150 -7.45 -5.56 11.27
CA MET A 150 -8.79 -5.04 11.03
C MET A 150 -9.83 -5.85 11.79
N SER A 151 -9.71 -7.18 11.85
CA SER A 151 -10.64 -8.03 12.62
C SER A 151 -10.75 -7.64 14.11
N THR A 152 -9.65 -7.17 14.70
CA THR A 152 -9.55 -6.89 16.14
C THR A 152 -9.75 -5.41 16.44
N VAL A 153 -9.20 -4.53 15.61
CA VAL A 153 -9.14 -3.08 15.82
C VAL A 153 -10.37 -2.38 15.25
N PHE A 154 -10.96 -2.88 14.17
CA PHE A 154 -12.12 -2.25 13.53
C PHE A 154 -13.30 -2.04 14.49
N PRO A 155 -13.72 -3.02 15.32
CA PRO A 155 -14.81 -2.81 16.27
C PRO A 155 -14.48 -1.71 17.30
N VAL A 156 -13.21 -1.60 17.72
CA VAL A 156 -12.77 -0.57 18.68
C VAL A 156 -12.89 0.83 18.08
N ILE A 157 -12.43 1.00 16.84
CA ILE A 157 -12.47 2.29 16.13
C ILE A 157 -13.91 2.78 15.93
N VAL A 158 -14.82 1.88 15.52
CA VAL A 158 -16.24 2.21 15.35
C VAL A 158 -16.89 2.59 16.69
N ASN A 159 -16.56 1.86 17.78
CA ASN A 159 -17.05 2.20 19.13
C ASN A 159 -16.53 3.55 19.64
N LEU A 160 -15.34 3.98 19.22
CA LEU A 160 -14.79 5.30 19.53
C LEU A 160 -15.41 6.43 18.68
N GLY A 161 -16.29 6.11 17.73
CA GLY A 161 -16.99 7.08 16.88
C GLY A 161 -16.19 7.55 15.67
N PHE A 162 -15.11 6.86 15.31
CA PHE A 162 -14.32 7.20 14.13
C PHE A 162 -14.92 6.60 12.85
N ASP A 163 -14.73 7.31 11.74
CA ASP A 163 -15.17 6.85 10.43
C ASP A 163 -14.32 5.63 9.96
N PRO A 164 -14.96 4.51 9.53
CA PRO A 164 -14.23 3.31 9.13
C PRO A 164 -13.41 3.48 7.85
N VAL A 165 -13.88 4.29 6.90
CA VAL A 165 -13.19 4.56 5.64
C VAL A 165 -11.94 5.38 5.90
N TRP A 166 -12.07 6.44 6.70
CA TRP A 166 -10.94 7.25 7.14
C TRP A 166 -9.88 6.41 7.87
N PHE A 167 -10.30 5.55 8.80
CA PHE A 167 -9.38 4.64 9.48
C PHE A 167 -8.71 3.67 8.50
N GLY A 168 -9.45 3.12 7.54
CA GLY A 168 -8.88 2.27 6.49
C GLY A 168 -7.77 2.97 5.70
N VAL A 169 -7.96 4.24 5.32
CA VAL A 169 -6.93 5.04 4.64
C VAL A 169 -5.69 5.21 5.51
N LEU A 170 -5.86 5.51 6.80
CA LEU A 170 -4.74 5.62 7.75
C LEU A 170 -3.99 4.31 7.89
N VAL A 171 -4.70 3.19 8.01
CA VAL A 171 -4.11 1.85 8.12
C VAL A 171 -3.30 1.50 6.87
N VAL A 172 -3.81 1.77 5.67
CA VAL A 172 -3.08 1.54 4.41
C VAL A 172 -1.82 2.39 4.36
N LEU A 173 -1.88 3.68 4.71
CA LEU A 173 -0.69 4.53 4.75
C LEU A 173 0.33 4.05 5.79
N MET A 174 -0.13 3.58 6.95
CA MET A 174 0.74 3.05 7.99
C MET A 174 1.37 1.72 7.57
N SER A 175 0.65 0.84 6.86
CA SER A 175 1.24 -0.40 6.35
C SER A 175 2.32 -0.12 5.31
N GLU A 176 2.09 0.82 4.41
CA GLU A 176 3.10 1.25 3.42
C GLU A 176 4.32 1.88 4.10
N LEU A 177 4.11 2.70 5.13
CA LEU A 177 5.20 3.25 5.94
C LEU A 177 6.00 2.13 6.61
N ALA A 178 5.34 1.12 7.17
CA ALA A 178 6.00 0.04 7.88
C ALA A 178 6.87 -0.84 6.94
N LEU A 179 6.44 -1.07 5.70
CA LEU A 179 7.19 -1.83 4.69
C LEU A 179 8.50 -1.17 4.25
N ILE A 180 8.67 0.12 4.51
CA ILE A 180 9.87 0.88 4.16
C ILE A 180 10.70 1.28 5.41
N THR A 181 10.20 0.97 6.61
CA THR A 181 10.83 1.32 7.90
C THR A 181 11.82 0.22 8.34
N PRO A 182 13.03 0.56 8.83
CA PRO A 182 13.96 -0.42 9.43
C PRO A 182 13.32 -1.14 10.64
N PRO A 183 13.59 -2.43 10.92
CA PRO A 183 14.79 -3.20 10.54
C PRO A 183 14.64 -4.17 9.35
N VAL A 184 13.42 -4.60 9.00
CA VAL A 184 13.18 -5.61 7.95
C VAL A 184 12.67 -5.00 6.65
N GLY A 185 12.11 -3.77 6.65
CA GLY A 185 11.60 -3.02 5.49
C GLY A 185 11.64 -3.75 4.15
N LEU A 186 10.68 -4.65 3.91
CA LEU A 186 10.69 -5.64 2.82
C LEU A 186 10.98 -4.99 1.46
N ASN A 187 10.40 -3.82 1.19
CA ASN A 187 10.59 -3.09 -0.07
C ASN A 187 12.04 -2.61 -0.24
N VAL A 188 12.71 -2.25 0.85
CA VAL A 188 14.13 -1.85 0.87
C VAL A 188 15.02 -3.06 0.57
N TYR A 189 14.70 -4.24 1.11
CA TYR A 189 15.42 -5.49 0.81
C TYR A 189 15.27 -5.92 -0.64
N VAL A 190 14.05 -5.85 -1.19
CA VAL A 190 13.80 -6.14 -2.62
C VAL A 190 14.59 -5.17 -3.52
N THR A 191 14.63 -3.89 -3.13
CA THR A 191 15.39 -2.87 -3.86
C THR A 191 16.89 -3.16 -3.81
N GLN A 192 17.43 -3.51 -2.64
CA GLN A 192 18.83 -3.89 -2.49
C GLN A 192 19.18 -5.14 -3.31
N ALA A 193 18.32 -6.18 -3.30
CA ALA A 193 18.53 -7.40 -4.07
C ALA A 193 18.59 -7.14 -5.59
N THR A 194 17.87 -6.13 -6.07
CA THR A 194 17.80 -5.80 -7.51
C THR A 194 18.90 -4.84 -7.94
N THR A 195 19.28 -3.88 -7.09
CA THR A 195 20.23 -2.81 -7.43
C THR A 195 21.66 -3.08 -6.98
N GLY A 196 21.86 -3.95 -6.00
CA GLY A 196 23.15 -4.22 -5.37
C GLY A 196 23.65 -3.13 -4.41
N VAL A 197 22.89 -2.05 -4.21
CA VAL A 197 23.24 -0.94 -3.30
C VAL A 197 23.12 -1.42 -1.84
N PRO A 198 24.08 -1.13 -0.94
CA PRO A 198 24.01 -1.58 0.44
C PRO A 198 22.76 -1.06 1.17
N LEU A 199 22.17 -1.89 2.04
CA LEU A 199 20.91 -1.60 2.74
C LEU A 199 20.92 -0.25 3.48
N ASP A 200 22.03 0.12 4.13
CA ASP A 200 22.17 1.40 4.84
C ASP A 200 21.97 2.60 3.89
N GLU A 201 22.53 2.54 2.68
CA GLU A 201 22.36 3.61 1.69
C GLU A 201 20.91 3.72 1.21
N VAL A 202 20.23 2.57 1.02
CA VAL A 202 18.81 2.56 0.62
C VAL A 202 17.92 3.10 1.74
N PHE A 203 18.15 2.68 2.99
CA PHE A 203 17.41 3.21 4.15
C PHE A 203 17.64 4.70 4.36
N ARG A 204 18.88 5.17 4.21
CA ARG A 204 19.22 6.60 4.31
C ARG A 204 18.56 7.42 3.21
N GLY A 205 18.46 6.87 2.00
CA GLY A 205 17.71 7.44 0.89
C GLY A 205 16.19 7.46 1.12
N ASN A 206 15.66 6.47 1.84
CA ASN A 206 14.23 6.33 2.10
C ASN A 206 13.73 7.14 3.31
N PHE A 207 14.59 7.42 4.29
CA PHE A 207 14.28 8.24 5.47
C PHE A 207 13.47 9.53 5.21
N PRO A 208 13.79 10.38 4.20
CA PRO A 208 12.96 11.54 3.86
C PRO A 208 11.52 11.18 3.46
N PHE A 209 11.33 10.09 2.72
CA PHE A 209 10.01 9.64 2.30
C PHE A 209 9.20 9.17 3.51
N MET A 210 9.84 8.49 4.47
CA MET A 210 9.19 8.13 5.73
C MET A 210 8.70 9.38 6.48
N LEU A 211 9.51 10.45 6.56
CA LEU A 211 9.09 11.69 7.22
C LEU A 211 7.91 12.36 6.50
N VAL A 212 7.91 12.37 5.17
CA VAL A 212 6.79 12.90 4.38
C VAL A 212 5.52 12.07 4.59
N MET A 213 5.63 10.75 4.66
CA MET A 213 4.51 9.86 4.94
C MET A 213 3.95 10.06 6.35
N ILE A 214 4.82 10.19 7.37
CA ILE A 214 4.39 10.50 8.74
C ILE A 214 3.68 11.87 8.78
N ALA A 215 4.21 12.87 8.07
CA ALA A 215 3.56 14.17 7.96
C ALA A 215 2.19 14.07 7.26
N ALA A 216 2.09 13.28 6.19
CA ALA A 216 0.82 13.03 5.51
C ALA A 216 -0.20 12.37 6.45
N VAL A 217 0.21 11.35 7.21
CA VAL A 217 -0.63 10.71 8.24
C VAL A 217 -1.08 11.73 9.29
N ALA A 218 -0.18 12.57 9.80
CA ALA A 218 -0.52 13.62 10.77
C ALA A 218 -1.53 14.63 10.21
N ILE A 219 -1.38 15.02 8.94
CA ILE A 219 -2.32 15.90 8.23
C ILE A 219 -3.68 15.23 8.10
N LEU A 220 -3.74 13.95 7.72
CA LEU A 220 -5.01 13.22 7.60
C LEU A 220 -5.68 12.98 8.95
N ILE A 221 -4.91 12.88 10.04
CA ILE A 221 -5.45 12.83 11.40
C ILE A 221 -6.09 14.17 11.77
N ALA A 222 -5.42 15.28 11.44
CA ALA A 222 -5.92 16.63 11.73
C ALA A 222 -7.09 17.05 10.82
N PHE A 223 -7.12 16.56 9.58
CA PHE A 223 -8.11 16.89 8.56
C PHE A 223 -8.71 15.63 7.92
N PRO A 224 -9.61 14.91 8.63
CA PRO A 224 -10.25 13.70 8.10
C PRO A 224 -11.02 13.92 6.80
N GLN A 225 -11.47 15.15 6.55
CA GLN A 225 -12.20 15.52 5.34
C GLN A 225 -11.41 15.24 4.07
N ILE A 226 -10.06 15.25 4.11
CA ILE A 226 -9.24 14.96 2.93
C ILE A 226 -9.45 13.52 2.47
N SER A 227 -9.47 12.56 3.40
CA SER A 227 -9.73 11.15 3.08
C SER A 227 -11.18 10.90 2.67
N LEU A 228 -12.11 11.65 3.27
CA LEU A 228 -13.55 11.49 3.05
C LEU A 228 -14.08 12.30 1.87
N PHE A 229 -13.27 13.19 1.30
CA PHE A 229 -13.69 14.07 0.21
C PHE A 229 -14.18 13.28 -1.01
N LEU A 230 -13.38 12.31 -1.47
CA LEU A 230 -13.71 11.52 -2.64
C LEU A 230 -14.88 10.55 -2.38
N PRO A 231 -14.93 9.79 -1.26
CA PRO A 231 -16.11 8.98 -0.93
C PRO A 231 -17.41 9.78 -0.80
N ASN A 232 -17.37 10.99 -0.24
CA ASN A 232 -18.58 11.82 -0.08
C ASN A 232 -19.07 12.46 -1.40
N LEU A 233 -18.27 12.41 -2.47
CA LEU A 233 -18.62 12.90 -3.80
C LEU A 233 -19.24 11.82 -4.71
N MET A 234 -19.20 10.56 -4.30
CA MET A 234 -19.72 9.38 -5.04
C MET A 234 -21.00 8.87 -4.38
#